data_AF-A0A3B8S5T9-F1
#
_entry.id   AF-A0A3B8S5T9-F1
#
_cell.length_a   1.000
_cell.length_b   1.000
_cell.length_c   1.000
_cell.angle_alpha   90.00
_cell.angle_beta   90.00
_cell.angle_gamma   90.00
#
_symmetry.space_group_name_H-M   'P 1'
#
loop_
_entity.id
_entity.type
_entity.pdbx_description
1 polymer ?
#
loop_
_entity_poly.entity_id
_entity_poly.type
_entity_poly.pdbx_seq_one_letter_code
_entity_poly.pdbx_strand_id
1 'polypeptide(L)'
;MTQQNQRIYLSQDKNAIEANDIDQLFAQQTGWALPISYLRYWALGLPAPEQAFTLNKNSQAELVGFKQDGWQINYPAITLATPYPLPSKMVASNKHFKLVIAFKHWQFPLTQPDSG
;
A
#
# COMPACT_ATOMS: atom_id res chain seq x y z
N MET A 1 28.01 -12.02 -13.95
CA MET A 1 27.80 -11.19 -12.74
C MET A 1 26.31 -11.25 -12.44
N THR A 2 25.95 -11.91 -11.33
CA THR A 2 24.65 -12.55 -11.11
C THR A 2 23.62 -11.58 -10.49
N GLN A 3 22.39 -11.55 -11.04
CA GLN A 3 21.25 -10.80 -10.50
C GLN A 3 20.87 -11.28 -9.09
N GLN A 4 20.72 -10.34 -8.15
CA GLN A 4 20.23 -10.61 -6.80
C GLN A 4 18.69 -10.56 -6.78
N ASN A 5 18.07 -11.75 -6.71
CA ASN A 5 16.63 -11.94 -6.47
C ASN A 5 16.23 -11.41 -5.07
N GLN A 6 15.39 -10.38 -5.03
CA GLN A 6 14.80 -9.88 -3.79
C GLN A 6 13.57 -10.71 -3.42
N ARG A 7 13.66 -11.48 -2.32
CA ARG A 7 12.55 -12.28 -1.76
C ARG A 7 11.80 -11.46 -0.69
N ILE A 8 10.46 -11.48 -0.74
CA ILE A 8 9.58 -10.79 0.22
C ILE A 8 9.03 -11.83 1.20
N TYR A 9 9.13 -11.57 2.51
CA TYR A 9 8.64 -12.46 3.57
C TYR A 9 7.40 -11.86 4.26
N LEU A 10 6.36 -12.67 4.47
CA LEU A 10 5.24 -12.34 5.37
C LEU A 10 5.38 -13.22 6.62
N SER A 11 5.48 -12.61 7.80
CA SER A 11 5.65 -13.33 9.07
C SER A 11 4.43 -13.17 9.97
N GLN A 12 3.62 -14.22 10.07
CA GLN A 12 2.88 -14.55 11.28
C GLN A 12 3.16 -16.03 11.56
N ASP A 13 3.87 -16.30 12.66
CA ASP A 13 4.17 -17.62 13.20
C ASP A 13 4.72 -18.69 12.24
N LYS A 14 6.06 -18.82 12.23
CA LYS A 14 6.82 -20.03 11.81
C LYS A 14 6.54 -20.66 10.44
N ASN A 15 5.80 -20.01 9.54
CA ASN A 15 5.68 -20.44 8.15
C ASN A 15 5.83 -19.22 7.24
N ALA A 16 7.06 -18.94 6.82
CA ALA A 16 7.31 -18.08 5.67
C ALA A 16 6.77 -18.81 4.44
N ILE A 17 5.58 -18.47 3.99
CA ILE A 17 5.03 -19.07 2.78
C ILE A 17 5.61 -18.32 1.59
N GLU A 18 6.43 -19.04 0.85
CA GLU A 18 7.03 -18.57 -0.39
C GLU A 18 6.01 -18.76 -1.52
N ALA A 19 5.41 -17.66 -1.97
CA ALA A 19 4.53 -17.65 -3.11
C ALA A 19 5.11 -16.70 -4.16
N ASN A 20 5.08 -17.10 -5.42
CA ASN A 20 5.43 -16.21 -6.54
C ASN A 20 4.48 -15.00 -6.64
N ASP A 21 3.33 -15.08 -5.96
CA ASP A 21 2.29 -14.05 -5.90
C ASP A 21 1.64 -14.07 -4.49
N ILE A 22 1.92 -13.04 -3.70
CA ILE A 22 1.38 -12.86 -2.35
C ILE A 22 -0.15 -12.69 -2.35
N ASP A 23 -0.71 -12.19 -3.45
CA ASP A 23 -2.15 -11.94 -3.58
C ASP A 23 -2.91 -13.27 -3.68
N GLN A 24 -2.36 -14.23 -4.46
CA GLN A 24 -2.91 -15.58 -4.58
C GLN A 24 -2.89 -16.33 -3.24
N LEU A 25 -1.78 -16.23 -2.52
CA LEU A 25 -1.66 -16.88 -1.22
C LEU A 25 -2.70 -16.31 -0.23
N PHE A 26 -2.82 -14.99 -0.16
CA PHE A 26 -3.79 -14.35 0.72
C PHE A 26 -5.23 -14.78 0.38
N ALA A 27 -5.56 -14.84 -0.91
CA ALA A 27 -6.85 -15.32 -1.37
C ALA A 27 -7.11 -16.79 -1.01
N GLN A 28 -6.10 -17.66 -1.11
CA GLN A 28 -6.24 -19.07 -0.72
C GLN A 28 -6.45 -19.25 0.79
N GLN A 29 -5.81 -18.44 1.62
CA GLN A 29 -5.89 -18.56 3.07
C GLN A 29 -7.13 -17.88 3.67
N THR A 30 -7.59 -16.79 3.07
CA THR A 30 -8.69 -15.96 3.62
C THR A 30 -9.98 -16.01 2.81
N GLY A 31 -9.92 -16.48 1.56
CA GLY A 31 -11.00 -16.38 0.58
C GLY A 31 -11.17 -14.98 -0.03
N TRP A 32 -10.31 -14.01 0.32
CA TRP A 32 -10.44 -12.62 -0.13
C TRP A 32 -9.42 -12.27 -1.21
N ALA A 33 -9.91 -11.77 -2.35
CA ALA A 33 -9.06 -11.19 -3.39
C ALA A 33 -8.71 -9.73 -3.03
N LEU A 34 -7.71 -9.58 -2.15
CA LEU A 34 -7.13 -8.29 -1.80
C LEU A 34 -5.76 -8.17 -2.48
N PRO A 35 -5.48 -7.13 -3.29
CA PRO A 35 -4.18 -6.96 -3.92
C PRO A 35 -3.18 -6.42 -2.90
N ILE A 36 -2.60 -7.33 -2.10
CA ILE A 36 -1.57 -7.03 -1.10
C ILE A 36 -0.37 -6.35 -1.77
N SER A 37 -0.02 -6.76 -2.98
CA SER A 37 1.01 -6.15 -3.81
C SER A 37 0.79 -4.65 -4.06
N TYR A 38 -0.47 -4.19 -4.15
CA TYR A 38 -0.81 -2.78 -4.36
C TYR A 38 -0.86 -1.98 -3.06
N LEU A 39 -1.18 -2.63 -1.94
CA LEU A 39 -1.34 -1.98 -0.63
C LEU A 39 -0.12 -1.18 -0.20
N ARG A 40 1.09 -1.65 -0.53
CA ARG A 40 2.33 -0.91 -0.19
C ARG A 40 2.41 0.47 -0.86
N TYR A 41 1.88 0.59 -2.08
CA TYR A 41 1.85 1.84 -2.83
C TYR A 41 0.71 2.71 -2.33
N TRP A 42 -0.46 2.11 -2.15
CA TRP A 42 -1.63 2.83 -1.64
C TRP A 42 -1.39 3.36 -0.23
N ALA A 43 -0.67 2.65 0.63
CA ALA A 43 -0.27 3.15 1.96
C ALA A 43 0.55 4.45 1.89
N LEU A 44 1.34 4.63 0.82
CA LEU A 44 2.17 5.82 0.58
C LEU A 44 1.42 6.93 -0.17
N GLY A 45 0.14 6.77 -0.49
CA GLY A 45 -0.59 7.75 -1.30
C GLY A 45 -0.44 7.56 -2.81
N LEU A 46 0.22 6.47 -3.26
CA LEU A 46 0.62 6.29 -4.65
C LEU A 46 -0.20 5.19 -5.33
N PRO A 47 -0.55 5.33 -6.62
CA PRO A 47 -1.08 4.21 -7.40
C PRO A 47 0.02 3.14 -7.56
N ALA A 48 -0.40 1.88 -7.61
CA ALA A 48 0.50 0.78 -7.93
C ALA A 48 1.04 0.95 -9.37
N PRO A 49 2.30 0.59 -9.63
CA PRO A 49 2.87 0.59 -10.97
C PRO A 49 2.15 -0.43 -11.87
N GLU A 50 2.32 -0.31 -13.18
CA GLU A 50 1.75 -1.21 -14.21
C GLU A 50 0.23 -1.16 -14.40
N GLN A 51 -0.53 -0.51 -13.50
CA GLN A 51 -1.98 -0.39 -13.63
C GLN A 51 -2.45 1.05 -13.81
N ALA A 52 -3.36 1.24 -14.77
CA ALA A 52 -4.00 2.54 -14.97
C ALA A 52 -4.80 2.94 -13.72
N PHE A 53 -4.73 4.22 -13.37
CA PHE A 53 -5.49 4.80 -12.28
C PHE A 53 -6.24 6.05 -12.75
N THR A 54 -7.27 6.42 -12.01
CA THR A 54 -8.01 7.67 -12.24
C THR A 54 -8.07 8.43 -10.93
N LEU A 55 -7.55 9.67 -10.92
CA LEU A 55 -7.68 10.55 -9.75
C LEU A 55 -9.15 10.81 -9.45
N ASN A 56 -9.48 10.84 -8.16
CA ASN A 56 -10.80 11.26 -7.73
C ASN A 56 -10.95 12.75 -8.00
N LYS A 57 -11.77 13.11 -8.98
CA LYS A 57 -12.22 14.49 -9.17
C LYS A 57 -13.36 14.75 -8.18
N ASN A 58 -13.04 15.08 -6.94
CA ASN A 58 -14.04 15.62 -6.01
C ASN A 58 -13.87 17.15 -5.91
N SER A 59 -15.01 17.85 -5.96
CA SER A 59 -15.17 19.29 -5.71
C SER A 59 -15.05 19.67 -4.23
N GLN A 60 -15.06 18.69 -3.31
CA GLN A 60 -14.68 18.90 -1.91
C GLN A 60 -13.20 18.54 -1.75
N ALA A 61 -12.39 19.53 -1.36
CA ALA A 61 -10.94 19.47 -1.21
C ALA A 61 -10.45 18.41 -0.18
N GLU A 62 -11.36 17.71 0.50
CA GLU A 62 -11.07 16.78 1.59
C GLU A 62 -10.92 15.31 1.16
N LEU A 63 -11.25 14.95 -0.09
CA LEU A 63 -11.11 13.57 -0.58
C LEU A 63 -9.99 13.45 -1.62
N VAL A 64 -8.75 13.56 -1.16
CA VAL A 64 -7.58 13.17 -1.96
C VAL A 64 -7.59 11.65 -2.11
N GLY A 65 -7.46 11.15 -3.34
CA GLY A 65 -7.52 9.72 -3.62
C GLY A 65 -7.61 9.40 -5.11
N PHE A 66 -7.73 8.13 -5.42
CA PHE A 66 -7.83 7.62 -6.79
C PHE A 66 -8.60 6.31 -6.84
N LYS A 67 -9.01 5.94 -8.04
CA LYS A 67 -9.51 4.61 -8.38
C LYS A 67 -8.44 3.85 -9.14
N GLN A 68 -8.23 2.59 -8.79
CA GLN A 68 -7.31 1.70 -9.50
C GLN A 68 -7.81 0.26 -9.35
N ASP A 69 -7.83 -0.49 -10.46
CA ASP A 69 -8.19 -1.91 -10.46
C ASP A 69 -9.53 -2.24 -9.75
N GLY A 70 -10.56 -1.42 -9.98
CA GLY A 70 -11.87 -1.59 -9.35
C GLY A 70 -11.95 -1.20 -7.86
N TRP A 71 -10.83 -0.75 -7.27
CA TRP A 71 -10.78 -0.20 -5.93
C TRP A 71 -10.92 1.32 -5.94
N GLN A 72 -11.62 1.83 -4.93
CA GLN A 72 -11.68 3.24 -4.58
C GLN A 72 -10.81 3.48 -3.36
N ILE A 73 -9.76 4.30 -3.51
CA ILE A 73 -8.83 4.66 -2.45
C ILE A 73 -9.07 6.12 -2.06
N ASN A 74 -9.13 6.39 -0.75
CA ASN A 74 -9.28 7.72 -0.18
C ASN A 74 -8.34 7.92 1.02
N TYR A 75 -7.81 9.14 1.16
CA TYR A 75 -6.91 9.55 2.24
C TYR A 75 -7.58 10.64 3.09
N PRO A 76 -8.48 10.27 4.01
CA PRO A 76 -9.24 11.25 4.80
C PRO A 76 -8.39 12.02 5.82
N ALA A 77 -7.15 11.60 6.07
CA ALA A 77 -6.25 12.30 6.97
C ALA A 77 -4.79 12.13 6.55
N ILE A 78 -4.05 13.24 6.56
CA ILE A 78 -2.63 13.33 6.28
C ILE A 78 -1.94 13.85 7.55
N THR A 79 -0.74 13.35 7.85
CA THR A 79 0.13 13.85 8.91
C THR A 79 1.44 14.37 8.32
N LEU A 80 2.04 15.35 8.99
CA LEU A 80 3.38 15.84 8.65
C LEU A 80 4.40 14.91 9.31
N ALA A 81 4.89 13.94 8.55
CA ALA A 81 5.98 13.06 8.96
C ALA A 81 7.25 13.51 8.22
N THR A 82 8.04 14.37 8.86
CA THR A 82 9.24 14.97 8.24
C THR A 82 10.10 13.89 7.55
N PRO A 83 10.45 14.05 6.25
CA PRO A 83 10.30 15.25 5.42
C PRO A 83 9.05 15.31 4.51
N TYR A 84 8.12 14.36 4.58
CA TYR A 84 6.99 14.25 3.61
C TYR A 84 5.60 14.25 4.29
N PRO A 85 4.57 14.85 3.66
CA PRO A 85 3.19 14.62 4.07
C PRO A 85 2.80 13.16 3.77
N LEU A 86 2.36 12.42 4.78
CA LEU A 86 1.98 11.01 4.64
C LEU A 86 0.57 10.76 5.14
N PRO A 87 -0.16 9.79 4.59
CA PRO A 87 -1.44 9.39 5.13
C PRO A 87 -1.33 8.96 6.59
N SER A 88 -2.16 9.51 7.46
CA SER A 88 -2.41 8.94 8.80
C SER A 88 -3.60 7.98 8.78
N LYS A 89 -4.42 8.03 7.71
CA LYS A 89 -5.52 7.10 7.48
C LYS A 89 -5.73 6.87 5.98
N MET A 90 -5.96 5.61 5.62
CA MET A 90 -6.36 5.20 4.28
C MET A 90 -7.64 4.37 4.35
N VAL A 91 -8.56 4.62 3.42
CA VAL A 91 -9.75 3.82 3.21
C VAL A 91 -9.75 3.33 1.77
N ALA A 92 -9.69 2.01 1.59
CA ALA A 92 -9.79 1.36 0.28
C ALA A 92 -11.05 0.49 0.24
N SER A 93 -11.85 0.60 -0.82
CA SER A 93 -13.07 -0.20 -0.95
C SER A 93 -13.34 -0.61 -2.38
N ASN A 94 -13.91 -1.80 -2.55
CA ASN A 94 -14.49 -2.26 -3.81
C ASN A 94 -15.94 -2.68 -3.58
N LYS A 95 -16.54 -3.46 -4.50
CA LYS A 95 -17.93 -3.92 -4.40
C LYS A 95 -18.21 -4.85 -3.21
N HIS A 96 -17.19 -5.53 -2.70
CA HIS A 96 -17.32 -6.61 -1.73
C HIS A 96 -16.69 -6.28 -0.37
N PHE A 97 -15.67 -5.42 -0.37
CA PHE A 97 -14.82 -5.21 0.78
C PHE A 97 -14.54 -3.73 1.03
N LYS A 98 -14.35 -3.40 2.32
CA LYS A 98 -13.86 -2.11 2.79
C LYS A 98 -12.73 -2.34 3.77
N LEU A 99 -11.56 -1.82 3.41
CA LEU A 99 -10.35 -1.83 4.22
C LEU A 99 -10.12 -0.43 4.79
N VAL A 100 -9.85 -0.36 6.09
CA VAL A 100 -9.49 0.89 6.79
C VAL A 100 -8.17 0.66 7.49
N ILE A 101 -7.15 1.45 7.14
CA ILE A 101 -5.83 1.41 7.77
C ILE A 101 -5.58 2.75 8.45
N ALA A 102 -5.17 2.70 9.71
CA ALA A 102 -4.72 3.86 10.48
C ALA A 102 -3.21 3.74 10.73
N PHE A 103 -2.44 4.67 10.16
CA PHE A 103 -1.00 4.74 10.33
C PHE A 103 -0.68 5.63 11.53
N LYS A 104 -0.09 5.05 12.58
CA LYS A 104 0.24 5.78 13.81
C LYS A 104 1.65 6.39 13.79
N HIS A 105 2.62 5.63 13.27
CA HIS A 105 4.02 6.03 13.26
C HIS A 105 4.65 5.71 11.92
N TRP A 106 5.27 6.72 11.32
CA TRP A 106 6.09 6.57 10.13
C TRP A 106 7.56 6.62 10.56
N GLN A 107 8.33 5.65 10.10
CA GLN A 107 9.77 5.61 10.28
C GLN A 107 10.40 5.57 8.90
N PHE A 108 11.21 6.58 8.62
CA PHE A 108 12.05 6.58 7.43
C PHE A 108 13.43 6.06 7.82
N PRO A 109 14.05 5.19 7.00
CA PRO A 109 15.47 4.93 7.18
C PRO A 109 16.17 6.28 7.11
N LEU A 110 16.88 6.65 8.16
CA LEU A 110 17.75 7.82 8.14
C LEU A 110 18.71 7.59 6.98
N THR A 111 18.62 8.40 5.93
CA THR A 111 19.65 8.44 4.91
C THR A 111 20.91 8.92 5.64
N GLN A 112 21.78 8.01 6.04
CA GLN A 112 23.14 8.38 6.39
C GLN A 112 23.70 9.06 5.13
N PRO A 113 24.08 10.35 5.18
CA PRO A 113 24.87 10.89 4.09
C PRO A 113 26.10 9.99 4.02
N ASP A 114 26.32 9.39 2.85
CA ASP A 114 27.54 8.64 2.57
C ASP A 114 28.71 9.54 2.97
N SER A 115 29.41 9.18 4.04
CA SER A 115 30.66 9.83 4.42
C SER A 115 31.65 9.53 3.31
N GLY A 116 31.81 10.50 2.40
CA GLY A 116 32.92 10.53 1.44
C GLY A 116 34.27 10.72 2.12
#